data_AF-A0A7V5PYA3-F1
#
_entry.id   AF-A0A7V5PYA3-F1
#
_cell.length_a   1.000
_cell.length_b   1.000
_cell.length_c   1.000
_cell.angle_alpha   90.00
_cell.angle_beta   90.00
_cell.angle_gamma   90.00
#
_symmetry.space_group_name_H-M   'P 1'
#
loop_
_entity.id
_entity.type
_entity.pdbx_description
1 polymer ?
#
loop_
_entity_poly.entity_id
_entity_poly.type
_entity_poly.pdbx_seq_one_letter_code
_entity_poly.pdbx_strand_id
1 'polypeptide(L)'
;MSQESKQRDRDRQQLQRELRSADYQQLLERLQAEGRFPAHFPTWADVVAFMHGGSSRDPRKDEILRPLLADYAITEDPRLWTILLVTFWPGS
;
A
#
# COMPACT_ATOMS: atom_id res chain seq x y z
N MET A 1 -27.43 -6.21 -3.37
CA MET A 1 -26.07 -5.60 -3.40
C MET A 1 -26.21 -4.08 -3.36
N SER A 2 -25.94 -3.47 -2.20
CA SER A 2 -26.24 -2.05 -1.91
C SER A 2 -25.34 -1.07 -2.66
N GLN A 3 -25.83 0.14 -2.93
CA GLN A 3 -25.09 1.24 -3.58
C GLN A 3 -23.75 1.57 -2.89
N GLU A 4 -23.67 1.34 -1.59
CA GLU A 4 -22.49 1.50 -0.74
C GLU A 4 -21.33 0.57 -1.13
N SER A 5 -21.61 -0.62 -1.67
CA SER A 5 -20.56 -1.52 -2.18
C SER A 5 -19.92 -0.97 -3.46
N LYS A 6 -20.75 -0.42 -4.36
CA LYS A 6 -20.28 0.14 -5.63
C LYS A 6 -19.46 1.41 -5.43
N GLN A 7 -19.81 2.23 -4.44
CA GLN A 7 -19.02 3.42 -4.12
C GLN A 7 -17.65 3.03 -3.56
N ARG A 8 -17.63 2.09 -2.61
CA ARG A 8 -16.41 1.51 -2.04
C ARG A 8 -15.45 0.93 -3.08
N ASP A 9 -15.99 0.22 -4.07
CA ASP A 9 -15.17 -0.32 -5.17
C ASP A 9 -14.58 0.77 -6.07
N ARG A 10 -15.34 1.85 -6.34
CA ARG A 10 -14.85 2.98 -7.13
C ARG A 10 -13.77 3.76 -6.40
N ASP A 11 -13.95 3.99 -5.10
CA ASP A 11 -12.97 4.69 -4.26
C ASP A 11 -11.68 3.88 -4.20
N ARG A 12 -11.77 2.55 -4.02
CA ARG A 12 -10.61 1.65 -4.10
C ARG A 12 -9.90 1.74 -5.45
N GLN A 13 -10.62 1.67 -6.56
CA GLN A 13 -10.02 1.76 -7.89
C GLN A 13 -9.34 3.11 -8.12
N GLN A 14 -9.90 4.19 -7.56
CA GLN A 14 -9.30 5.51 -7.64
C GLN A 14 -7.97 5.56 -6.88
N LEU A 15 -7.93 5.07 -5.65
CA LEU A 15 -6.70 5.02 -4.85
C LEU A 15 -5.65 4.10 -5.49
N GLN A 16 -6.05 2.96 -6.06
CA GLN A 16 -5.15 2.08 -6.81
C GLN A 16 -4.58 2.72 -8.07
N ARG A 17 -5.32 3.62 -8.73
CA ARG A 17 -4.78 4.43 -9.83
C ARG A 17 -3.81 5.48 -9.32
N GLU A 18 -4.12 6.11 -8.19
CA GLU A 18 -3.25 7.11 -7.55
C GLU A 18 -1.89 6.52 -7.16
N LEU A 19 -1.86 5.30 -6.63
CA LEU A 19 -0.65 4.54 -6.30
C LEU A 19 0.28 4.27 -7.50
N ARG A 20 -0.21 4.45 -8.74
CA ARG A 20 0.59 4.33 -9.98
C ARG A 20 1.16 5.67 -10.45
N SER A 21 0.90 6.76 -9.73
CA SER A 21 1.46 8.07 -10.07
C SER A 21 2.96 8.12 -9.82
N ALA A 22 3.63 9.06 -10.47
CA ALA A 22 5.05 9.29 -10.29
C ALA A 22 5.41 9.62 -8.83
N ASP A 23 4.54 10.34 -8.12
CA ASP A 23 4.78 10.76 -6.73
C ASP A 23 4.85 9.56 -5.77
N TYR A 24 4.00 8.55 -5.98
CA TYR A 24 4.05 7.31 -5.22
C TYR A 24 5.24 6.46 -5.65
N GLN A 25 5.55 6.40 -6.94
CA GLN A 25 6.74 5.66 -7.40
C GLN A 25 8.04 6.23 -6.82
N GLN A 26 8.20 7.55 -6.81
CA GLN A 26 9.34 8.22 -6.19
C GLN A 26 9.42 7.96 -4.67
N LEU A 27 8.27 7.88 -3.99
CA LEU A 27 8.23 7.49 -2.58
C LEU A 27 8.78 6.07 -2.39
N LEU A 28 8.38 5.10 -3.23
CA LEU A 28 8.89 3.74 -3.15
C LEU A 28 10.40 3.68 -3.38
N GLU A 29 10.88 4.32 -4.44
CA GLU A 29 12.29 4.38 -4.79
C GLU A 29 13.13 5.00 -3.68
N ARG A 30 12.64 6.09 -3.06
CA ARG A 30 13.28 6.72 -1.91
C ARG A 30 13.37 5.75 -0.73
N LEU A 31 12.27 5.10 -0.37
CA LEU A 31 12.24 4.17 0.76
C LEU A 31 13.16 2.97 0.53
N GLN A 32 13.26 2.48 -0.71
CA GLN A 32 14.16 1.39 -1.09
C GLN A 32 15.63 1.83 -1.09
N ALA A 33 15.94 3.01 -1.63
CA ALA A 33 17.29 3.56 -1.64
C ALA A 33 17.85 3.77 -0.23
N GLU A 34 16.98 4.10 0.72
CA GLU A 34 17.33 4.23 2.13
C GLU A 34 17.34 2.90 2.91
N GLY A 35 17.08 1.77 2.24
CA GLY A 35 16.99 0.45 2.88
C GLY A 35 15.82 0.29 3.84
N ARG A 36 14.86 1.22 3.81
CA ARG A 36 13.68 1.23 4.69
C ARG A 36 12.54 0.37 4.15
N PHE A 37 12.56 -0.01 2.88
CA PHE A 37 11.51 -0.84 2.27
C PHE A 37 12.09 -1.94 1.38
N PRO A 38 11.43 -3.12 1.25
CA PRO A 38 11.99 -4.21 0.47
C PRO A 38 12.19 -3.86 -1.01
N ALA A 39 13.40 -4.12 -1.51
CA ALA A 39 13.82 -3.79 -2.89
C ALA A 39 13.18 -4.69 -3.97
N HIS A 40 12.53 -5.79 -3.59
CA HIS A 40 11.96 -6.75 -4.55
C HIS A 40 10.55 -6.36 -5.03
N PHE A 41 9.96 -5.29 -4.50
CA PHE A 41 8.70 -4.74 -4.99
C PHE A 41 8.97 -3.61 -6.00
N PRO A 42 8.74 -3.81 -7.30
CA PRO A 42 9.05 -2.78 -8.29
C PRO A 42 8.01 -1.65 -8.29
N THR A 43 6.78 -1.91 -7.84
CA THR A 43 5.71 -0.90 -7.74
C THR A 43 4.86 -1.08 -6.49
N TRP A 44 4.13 -0.04 -6.09
CA TRP A 44 3.11 -0.14 -5.06
C TRP A 44 1.96 -1.09 -5.43
N ALA A 45 1.68 -1.29 -6.73
CA ALA A 45 0.66 -2.24 -7.15
C ALA A 45 1.07 -3.68 -6.79
N ASP A 46 2.36 -4.01 -6.88
CA ASP A 46 2.89 -5.32 -6.48
C ASP A 46 2.83 -5.51 -4.96
N VAL A 47 3.13 -4.44 -4.19
CA VAL A 47 2.96 -4.43 -2.72
C VAL A 47 1.51 -4.72 -2.36
N VAL A 48 0.55 -4.01 -2.97
CA VAL A 48 -0.88 -4.19 -2.70
C VAL A 48 -1.34 -5.60 -3.09
N ALA A 49 -0.92 -6.10 -4.27
CA ALA A 49 -1.25 -7.45 -4.71
C ALA A 49 -0.71 -8.52 -3.75
N PHE A 50 0.52 -8.34 -3.26
CA PHE A 50 1.10 -9.23 -2.25
C PHE A 50 0.35 -9.17 -0.91
N MET A 51 -0.01 -7.96 -0.46
CA MET A 51 -0.76 -7.75 0.78
C MET A 51 -2.18 -8.32 0.73
N HIS A 52 -2.84 -8.27 -0.43
CA HIS A 52 -4.16 -8.86 -0.65
C HIS A 52 -4.10 -10.37 -0.88
N GLY A 53 -3.01 -10.88 -1.46
CA GLY A 53 -2.79 -12.31 -1.69
C GLY A 53 -2.36 -13.07 -0.43
N GLY A 54 -2.42 -14.40 -0.49
CA GLY A 54 -1.91 -15.27 0.58
C GLY A 54 -2.67 -15.17 1.91
N SER A 55 -2.13 -15.81 2.94
CA SER A 55 -2.73 -15.77 4.29
C SER A 55 -2.55 -14.39 4.93
N SER A 56 -3.53 -13.94 5.71
CA SER A 56 -3.37 -12.76 6.58
C SER A 56 -2.30 -12.95 7.65
N ARG A 57 -1.89 -14.20 7.93
CA ARG A 57 -0.83 -14.56 8.88
C ARG A 57 0.53 -14.80 8.20
N ASP A 58 0.68 -14.44 6.93
CA ASP A 58 1.98 -14.55 6.25
C ASP A 58 2.98 -13.57 6.92
N PRO A 59 4.04 -14.05 7.58
CA PRO A 59 4.98 -13.21 8.29
C PRO A 59 5.70 -12.21 7.37
N ARG A 60 5.78 -12.47 6.06
CA ARG A 60 6.36 -11.55 5.08
C ARG A 60 5.54 -10.27 4.92
N LYS A 61 4.26 -10.27 5.32
CA LYS A 61 3.45 -9.05 5.35
C LYS A 61 3.91 -8.08 6.44
N ASP A 62 4.50 -8.58 7.53
CA ASP A 62 5.10 -7.71 8.56
C ASP A 62 6.32 -6.96 8.04
N GLU A 63 7.07 -7.55 7.09
CA GLU A 63 8.22 -6.89 6.45
C GLU A 63 7.80 -5.68 5.61
N ILE A 64 6.53 -5.60 5.22
CA ILE A 64 5.93 -4.47 4.51
C ILE A 64 5.28 -3.50 5.50
N LEU A 65 4.50 -4.01 6.46
CA LEU A 65 3.72 -3.18 7.37
C LEU A 65 4.59 -2.42 8.37
N ARG A 66 5.61 -3.06 8.95
CA ARG A 66 6.47 -2.43 9.95
C ARG A 66 7.15 -1.17 9.44
N PRO A 67 7.85 -1.16 8.28
CA PRO A 67 8.48 0.06 7.80
C PRO A 67 7.48 1.14 7.42
N LEU A 68 6.33 0.79 6.82
CA LEU A 68 5.29 1.77 6.48
C LEU A 68 4.74 2.48 7.74
N LEU A 69 4.45 1.70 8.79
CA LEU A 69 3.96 2.25 10.06
C LEU A 69 5.03 3.07 10.78
N ALA A 70 6.28 2.61 10.78
CA ALA A 70 7.40 3.34 11.38
C ALA A 70 7.62 4.69 10.68
N ASP A 71 7.65 4.70 9.34
CA ASP A 71 7.84 5.93 8.58
C ASP A 71 6.64 6.88 8.71
N TYR A 72 5.42 6.35 8.75
CA TYR A 72 4.23 7.16 8.98
C TYR A 72 4.26 7.82 10.35
N ALA A 73 4.65 7.08 11.41
CA ALA A 73 4.76 7.63 12.75
C ALA A 73 5.81 8.75 12.90
N ILE A 74 6.78 8.82 11.99
CA ILE A 74 7.84 9.85 11.99
C ILE A 74 7.45 11.04 11.10
N THR A 75 6.89 10.77 9.93
CA THR A 75 6.70 11.79 8.88
C THR A 75 5.29 12.34 8.79
N GLU A 76 4.30 11.60 9.31
CA GLU A 76 2.87 11.85 9.11
C GLU A 76 2.50 12.03 7.62
N ASP A 77 3.28 11.43 6.70
CA ASP A 77 3.10 11.59 5.26
C ASP A 77 1.75 10.96 4.84
N PRO A 78 0.80 11.75 4.30
CA PRO A 78 -0.52 11.25 3.93
C PRO A 78 -0.46 10.18 2.84
N ARG A 79 0.61 10.12 2.04
CA ARG A 79 0.78 9.06 1.02
C ARG A 79 0.99 7.70 1.67
N LEU A 80 1.70 7.63 2.80
CA LEU A 80 1.87 6.39 3.56
C LEU A 80 0.54 5.92 4.14
N TRP A 81 -0.30 6.86 4.60
CA TRP A 81 -1.65 6.55 5.04
C TRP A 81 -2.52 6.00 3.90
N THR A 82 -2.45 6.60 2.70
CA THR A 82 -3.15 6.08 1.51
C THR A 82 -2.72 4.65 1.17
N ILE A 83 -1.41 4.36 1.21
CA ILE A 83 -0.90 3.01 0.99
C ILE A 83 -1.49 2.04 2.01
N LEU A 84 -1.44 2.38 3.31
CA LEU A 84 -2.00 1.56 4.38
C LEU A 84 -3.49 1.29 4.15
N LEU A 85 -4.28 2.32 3.86
CA LEU A 85 -5.71 2.17 3.56
C LEU A 85 -5.97 1.18 2.41
N VAL A 86 -5.22 1.28 1.32
CA VAL A 86 -5.40 0.37 0.17
C VAL A 86 -4.97 -1.06 0.51
N THR A 87 -3.90 -1.24 1.30
CA THR A 87 -3.45 -2.59 1.71
C THR A 87 -4.43 -3.30 2.65
N PHE A 88 -5.10 -2.57 3.55
CA PHE A 88 -6.07 -3.14 4.49
C PHE A 88 -7.50 -3.19 3.95
N TRP A 89 -7.78 -2.56 2.81
CA TRP A 89 -9.08 -2.66 2.18
C TRP A 89 -9.32 -4.10 1.71
N PRO A 90 -10.32 -4.82 2.25
CA PRO A 90 -10.53 -6.22 1.91
C PRO A 90 -10.82 -6.36 0.41
N GLY A 91 -10.07 -7.23 -0.25
CA GLY A 91 -10.45 -7.76 -1.56
C GLY A 91 -11.70 -8.60 -1.39
N SER A 92 -12.75 -8.26 -2.14
CA SER A 92 -13.98 -9.05 -2.24
C SER A 92 -13.71 -10.46 -2.77
#